data_AF-A0A1J3GMT1-F1
#
_entry.id   AF-A0A1J3GMT1-F1
#
_cell.length_a   1.000
_cell.length_b   1.000
_cell.length_c   1.000
_cell.angle_alpha   90.00
_cell.angle_beta   90.00
_cell.angle_gamma   90.00
#
_symmetry.space_group_name_H-M   'P 1'
#
loop_
_entity.id
_entity.type
_entity.pdbx_description
1 polymer ?
#
loop_
_entity_poly.entity_id
_entity_poly.type
_entity_poly.pdbx_seq_one_letter_code
_entity_poly.pdbx_strand_id
1 'polypeptide(L)'
;MVDLVSHFHHLTQASANESQRQKHKSYLIHSIMVASSVSSAESPQVFINFRGKQLRNGFVSHLDKALRRDGINVFIDRDETRGKDLSVLFSRIEESSVALAIFSSLYTESHWCLNELEKIKECADLGKLVVIPVFYKVETDDVKCLKGVFGDKFW
;
A
#
# COMPACT_ATOMS: atom_id res chain seq x y z
N MET A 1 18.22 -20.85 7.88
CA MET A 1 19.15 -20.02 8.70
C MET A 1 20.60 -20.30 8.33
N VAL A 2 20.88 -20.34 7.02
CA VAL A 2 22.15 -20.36 6.28
C VAL A 2 21.60 -20.24 4.85
N ASP A 3 21.72 -19.15 4.10
CA ASP A 3 22.98 -18.63 3.60
C ASP A 3 22.77 -17.23 2.95
N LEU A 4 22.37 -16.24 3.76
CA LEU A 4 22.16 -14.85 3.30
C LEU A 4 23.47 -14.04 3.22
N VAL A 5 24.57 -14.58 3.75
CA VAL A 5 25.86 -13.88 3.86
C VAL A 5 26.79 -14.22 2.68
N SER A 6 26.66 -15.39 2.07
CA SER A 6 27.51 -15.79 0.93
C SER A 6 27.18 -15.03 -0.37
N HIS A 7 25.94 -14.52 -0.51
CA HIS A 7 25.52 -13.76 -1.69
C HIS A 7 26.06 -12.32 -1.75
N PHE A 8 26.61 -11.81 -0.64
CA PHE A 8 27.08 -10.42 -0.53
C PHE A 8 28.55 -10.20 -0.93
N HIS A 9 29.33 -11.26 -1.16
CA HIS A 9 30.77 -11.12 -1.40
C HIS A 9 31.16 -10.98 -2.88
N HIS A 10 30.23 -11.13 -3.83
CA HIS A 10 30.57 -11.27 -5.26
C HIS A 10 30.22 -10.08 -6.17
N LEU A 11 29.60 -9.01 -5.67
CA LEU A 11 29.09 -7.93 -6.54
C LEU A 11 29.88 -6.60 -6.48
N THR A 12 31.04 -6.58 -5.83
CA THR A 12 31.83 -5.35 -5.64
C THR A 12 33.06 -5.24 -6.53
N GLN A 13 32.98 -5.68 -7.80
CA GLN A 13 33.97 -5.30 -8.81
C GLN A 13 33.31 -4.99 -10.16
N ALA A 14 32.96 -3.72 -10.36
CA ALA A 14 32.78 -3.15 -11.68
C ALA A 14 33.25 -1.69 -11.66
N SER A 15 34.44 -1.44 -12.22
CA SER A 15 34.96 -0.09 -12.45
C SER A 15 34.16 0.55 -13.58
N ALA A 16 33.22 1.44 -13.24
CA ALA A 16 32.44 2.20 -14.22
C ALA A 16 33.26 3.37 -14.78
N ASN A 17 33.28 3.51 -16.10
CA ASN A 17 34.01 4.57 -16.80
C ASN A 17 33.50 5.99 -16.40
N GLU A 18 34.38 6.99 -16.43
CA GLU A 18 34.04 8.36 -15.98
C GLU A 18 32.89 9.01 -16.78
N SER A 19 32.73 8.62 -18.05
CA SER A 19 31.63 9.09 -18.89
C SER A 19 30.27 8.58 -18.39
N GLN A 20 30.20 7.32 -17.93
CA GLN A 20 29.02 6.77 -17.27
C GLN A 20 28.82 7.35 -15.88
N ARG A 21 29.90 7.63 -15.13
CA ARG A 21 29.79 8.31 -13.84
C ARG A 21 29.24 9.73 -13.99
N GLN A 22 29.60 10.44 -15.05
CA GLN A 22 29.10 11.79 -15.33
C GLN A 22 27.64 11.78 -15.80
N LYS A 23 27.27 10.82 -16.67
CA LYS A 23 25.86 10.58 -17.04
C LYS A 23 25.04 10.24 -15.80
N HIS A 24 25.51 9.31 -14.97
CA HIS A 24 24.84 8.90 -13.74
C HIS A 24 24.67 10.07 -12.76
N LYS A 25 25.70 10.91 -12.57
CA LYS A 25 25.61 12.16 -11.79
C LYS A 25 24.56 13.12 -12.37
N SER A 26 24.51 13.27 -13.69
CA SER A 26 23.52 14.14 -14.36
C SER A 26 22.09 13.61 -14.17
N TYR A 27 21.88 12.30 -14.31
CA TYR A 27 20.60 11.64 -14.03
C TYR A 27 20.19 11.76 -12.56
N LEU A 28 21.15 11.63 -11.63
CA LEU A 28 20.92 11.82 -10.20
C LEU A 28 20.48 13.25 -9.89
N ILE A 29 21.19 14.25 -10.41
CA ILE A 29 20.84 15.66 -10.20
C ILE A 29 19.48 15.98 -10.83
N HIS A 30 19.21 15.48 -12.04
CA HIS A 30 17.92 15.66 -12.70
C HIS A 30 16.78 15.01 -11.91
N SER A 31 16.99 13.80 -11.39
CA SER A 31 16.00 13.09 -10.57
C SER A 31 15.72 13.82 -9.24
N ILE A 32 16.75 14.37 -8.59
CA ILE A 32 16.61 15.18 -7.37
C ILE A 32 15.83 16.47 -7.65
N MET A 33 16.12 17.15 -8.77
CA MET A 33 15.43 18.36 -9.20
C MET A 33 13.94 18.11 -9.50
N VAL A 34 13.62 17.00 -10.16
CA VAL A 34 12.23 16.57 -10.42
C VAL A 34 11.49 16.24 -9.11
N ALA A 35 12.16 15.58 -8.16
CA ALA A 35 11.61 15.32 -6.83
C ALA A 35 11.35 16.60 -6.02
N SER A 36 12.10 17.67 -6.30
CA SER A 36 12.01 18.96 -5.60
C SER A 36 11.00 19.94 -6.23
N SER A 37 10.67 19.77 -7.51
CA SER A 37 9.76 20.65 -8.27
C SER A 37 8.32 20.16 -8.34
N VAL A 38 8.08 18.88 -8.06
CA VAL A 38 6.76 18.39 -7.68
C VAL A 38 6.57 18.82 -6.24
N SER A 39 5.72 19.82 -5.97
CA SER A 39 5.12 19.93 -4.64
C SER A 39 4.29 18.68 -4.46
N SER A 40 4.90 17.58 -4.01
CA SER A 40 4.15 16.37 -3.78
C SER A 40 3.17 16.74 -2.68
N ALA A 41 1.87 16.55 -2.93
CA ALA A 41 1.03 16.18 -1.82
C ALA A 41 1.79 15.04 -1.15
N GLU A 42 2.24 15.26 0.10
CA GLU A 42 3.13 14.33 0.79
C GLU A 42 2.62 12.90 0.55
N SER A 43 3.53 11.97 0.22
CA SER A 43 3.14 10.58 0.03
C SER A 43 2.40 10.10 1.28
N PRO A 44 1.30 9.36 1.13
CA PRO A 44 0.59 8.85 2.29
C PRO A 44 1.52 7.99 3.14
N GLN A 45 1.43 8.13 4.45
CA GLN A 45 2.12 7.23 5.38
C GLN A 45 1.28 5.96 5.57
N VAL A 46 -0.04 6.12 5.61
CA VAL A 46 -1.01 5.04 5.84
C VAL A 46 -2.01 4.96 4.67
N PHE A 47 -2.11 3.78 4.05
CA PHE A 47 -3.18 3.42 3.14
C PHE A 47 -4.30 2.70 3.90
N ILE A 48 -5.55 3.16 3.79
CA ILE A 48 -6.72 2.49 4.38
C ILE A 48 -7.54 1.85 3.28
N ASN A 49 -7.55 0.52 3.27
CA ASN A 49 -8.29 -0.34 2.35
C ASN A 49 -9.50 -0.94 3.06
N PHE A 50 -10.70 -0.69 2.53
CA PHE A 50 -11.95 -1.16 3.11
C PHE A 50 -13.10 -1.07 2.12
N ARG A 51 -14.22 -1.71 2.44
CA ARG A 51 -15.46 -1.60 1.67
C ARG A 51 -16.67 -1.31 2.55
N GLY A 52 -17.61 -0.53 2.02
CA GLY A 52 -18.93 -0.30 2.62
C GLY A 52 -19.16 1.12 3.15
N LYS A 53 -20.28 1.72 2.73
CA LYS A 53 -20.68 3.09 3.10
C LYS A 53 -20.87 3.28 4.60
N GLN A 54 -21.46 2.29 5.28
CA GLN A 54 -21.66 2.35 6.73
C GLN A 54 -20.33 2.35 7.48
N LEU A 55 -19.36 1.54 7.02
CA LEU A 55 -18.02 1.49 7.59
C LEU A 55 -17.28 2.82 7.38
N ARG A 56 -17.42 3.41 6.18
CA ARG A 56 -16.90 4.73 5.82
C ARG A 56 -17.35 5.82 6.78
N ASN A 57 -18.67 5.97 6.92
CA ASN A 57 -19.28 7.06 7.66
C ASN A 57 -19.18 6.88 9.18
N GLY A 58 -19.01 5.63 9.63
CA GLY A 58 -18.79 5.27 11.02
C GLY A 58 -17.30 5.17 11.35
N PHE A 59 -16.83 3.95 11.55
CA PHE A 59 -15.49 3.63 12.08
C PHE A 59 -14.36 4.31 11.30
N VAL A 60 -14.35 4.23 9.97
CA VAL A 60 -13.26 4.79 9.15
C VAL A 60 -13.20 6.31 9.25
N SER A 61 -14.34 7.02 9.31
CA SER A 61 -14.34 8.48 9.48
C SER A 61 -13.73 8.90 10.82
N HIS A 62 -13.95 8.13 11.90
CA HIS A 62 -13.34 8.42 13.20
C HIS A 62 -11.84 8.11 13.18
N LEU A 63 -11.45 7.00 12.56
CA LEU A 63 -10.06 6.59 12.40
C LEU A 63 -9.26 7.63 11.58
N ASP A 64 -9.78 8.08 10.44
CA ASP A 64 -9.20 9.14 9.61
C ASP A 64 -8.93 10.42 10.42
N LYS A 65 -9.95 10.89 11.15
CA LYS A 65 -9.83 12.09 11.98
C LYS A 65 -8.79 11.94 13.09
N ALA A 66 -8.74 10.78 13.75
CA ALA A 66 -7.77 10.51 14.80
C ALA A 66 -6.33 10.51 14.26
N LEU A 67 -6.08 9.78 13.17
CA LEU A 67 -4.76 9.72 12.53
C LEU A 67 -4.29 11.09 12.06
N ARG A 68 -5.16 11.86 11.39
CA ARG A 68 -4.81 13.21 10.91
C ARG A 68 -4.59 14.20 12.05
N ARG A 69 -5.35 14.11 13.13
CA ARG A 69 -5.14 14.94 14.33
C ARG A 69 -3.74 14.71 14.91
N ASP A 70 -3.23 13.48 14.78
CA ASP A 70 -1.92 13.09 15.26
C ASP A 70 -0.82 13.29 14.19
N GLY A 71 -1.12 14.03 13.11
CA GLY A 71 -0.18 14.41 12.07
C GLY A 71 0.15 13.31 11.05
N ILE A 72 -0.59 12.20 11.05
CA ILE A 72 -0.36 11.08 10.13
C ILE A 72 -1.07 11.35 8.80
N ASN A 73 -0.32 11.31 7.71
CA ASN A 73 -0.89 11.44 6.38
C ASN A 73 -1.55 10.15 5.93
N VAL A 74 -2.85 10.20 5.71
CA VAL A 74 -3.69 9.04 5.37
C VAL A 74 -4.21 9.16 3.95
N PHE A 75 -4.06 8.09 3.16
CA PHE A 75 -4.85 7.88 1.96
C PHE A 75 -5.95 6.88 2.25
N ILE A 76 -7.19 7.26 1.93
CA ILE A 76 -8.37 6.41 2.13
C ILE A 76 -8.87 6.01 0.77
N ASP A 77 -8.93 4.70 0.53
CA ASP A 77 -9.66 4.23 -0.63
C ASP A 77 -11.17 4.51 -0.43
N ARG A 78 -11.72 5.28 -1.37
CA ARG A 78 -13.11 5.76 -1.32
C ARG A 78 -13.88 5.20 -2.49
N ASP A 79 -13.80 3.89 -2.73
CA ASP A 79 -14.37 3.04 -3.79
C ASP A 79 -15.88 3.21 -4.15
N GLU A 80 -16.49 4.36 -3.87
CA GLU A 80 -17.84 4.76 -4.30
C GLU A 80 -17.82 5.57 -5.60
N THR A 81 -16.69 6.15 -6.01
CA THR A 81 -16.58 6.85 -7.30
C THR A 81 -15.94 5.94 -8.34
N ARG A 82 -16.78 5.25 -9.13
CA ARG A 82 -16.41 4.71 -10.46
C ARG A 82 -15.56 5.76 -11.17
N GLY A 83 -14.28 5.46 -11.45
CA GLY A 83 -13.41 6.34 -12.22
C GLY A 83 -12.08 6.75 -11.57
N LYS A 84 -11.71 6.25 -10.38
CA LYS A 84 -10.30 6.30 -9.98
C LYS A 84 -9.52 5.25 -10.77
N ASP A 85 -8.45 5.69 -11.42
CA ASP A 85 -7.53 4.82 -12.13
C ASP A 85 -6.85 3.88 -11.12
N LEU A 86 -6.92 2.58 -11.39
CA LEU A 86 -6.27 1.52 -10.60
C LEU A 86 -4.77 1.79 -10.45
N SER A 87 -4.14 2.42 -11.46
CA SER A 87 -2.74 2.83 -11.42
C SER A 87 -2.45 3.81 -10.26
N VAL A 88 -3.36 4.75 -10.00
CA VAL A 88 -3.21 5.74 -8.93
C VAL A 88 -3.34 5.04 -7.57
N LEU A 89 -4.28 4.12 -7.41
CA LEU A 89 -4.46 3.39 -6.16
C LEU A 89 -3.22 2.54 -5.85
N PHE A 90 -2.70 1.82 -6.84
CA PHE A 90 -1.48 1.02 -6.69
C PHE A 90 -0.25 1.88 -6.37
N SER A 91 -0.10 3.03 -7.02
CA SER A 91 0.96 3.99 -6.68
C SER A 91 0.84 4.47 -5.22
N ARG A 92 -0.38 4.74 -4.73
CA ARG A 92 -0.58 5.12 -3.32
C ARG A 92 -0.28 3.99 -2.33
N ILE A 93 -0.51 2.74 -2.71
CA ILE A 93 -0.10 1.57 -1.91
C ILE A 93 1.42 1.47 -1.86
N GLU A 94 2.09 1.61 -3.01
CA GLU A 94 3.56 1.53 -3.12
C GLU A 94 4.28 2.69 -2.41
N GLU A 95 3.67 3.87 -2.40
CA GLU A 95 4.17 5.06 -1.69
C GLU A 95 3.94 5.00 -0.17
N SER A 96 3.06 4.12 0.29
CA SER A 96 2.70 4.01 1.71
C SER A 96 3.69 3.18 2.50
N SER A 97 3.87 3.54 3.77
CA SER A 97 4.68 2.75 4.73
C SER A 97 3.85 1.69 5.47
N VAL A 98 2.55 1.94 5.66
CA VAL A 98 1.61 1.07 6.36
C VAL A 98 0.33 0.94 5.54
N ALA A 99 -0.24 -0.27 5.47
CA ALA A 99 -1.59 -0.51 5.00
C ALA A 99 -2.48 -1.07 6.12
N LEU A 100 -3.63 -0.43 6.33
CA LEU A 100 -4.72 -0.96 7.16
C LEU A 100 -5.71 -1.67 6.23
N ALA A 101 -5.71 -3.01 6.26
CA ALA A 101 -6.68 -3.82 5.55
C ALA A 101 -7.87 -4.11 6.49
N ILE A 102 -8.98 -3.39 6.31
CA ILE A 102 -10.15 -3.48 7.19
C ILE A 102 -11.18 -4.44 6.60
N PHE A 103 -11.09 -5.70 7.01
CA PHE A 103 -12.01 -6.75 6.62
C PHE A 103 -13.39 -6.53 7.25
N SER A 104 -14.42 -6.54 6.42
CA SER A 104 -15.82 -6.46 6.84
C SER A 104 -16.66 -7.39 5.99
N SER A 105 -17.94 -7.58 6.36
CA SER A 105 -18.86 -8.43 5.61
C SER A 105 -19.18 -7.98 4.18
N LEU A 106 -18.69 -6.82 3.74
CA LEU A 106 -18.86 -6.31 2.37
C LEU A 106 -17.54 -6.30 1.58
N TYR A 107 -16.44 -6.70 2.20
CA TYR A 107 -15.10 -6.57 1.64
C TYR A 107 -14.94 -7.32 0.32
N THR A 108 -15.38 -8.58 0.29
CA THR A 108 -15.27 -9.50 -0.84
C THR A 108 -16.23 -9.19 -1.99
N GLU A 109 -17.22 -8.29 -1.79
CA GLU A 109 -18.15 -7.88 -2.85
C GLU A 109 -17.50 -6.95 -3.89
N SER A 110 -16.33 -6.36 -3.60
CA SER A 110 -15.64 -5.46 -4.52
C SER A 110 -14.38 -6.12 -5.07
N HIS A 111 -14.39 -6.40 -6.38
CA HIS A 111 -13.19 -6.84 -7.09
C HIS A 111 -12.05 -5.83 -6.94
N TRP A 112 -12.37 -4.53 -6.83
CA TRP A 112 -11.34 -3.50 -6.69
C TRP A 112 -10.67 -3.60 -5.32
N CYS A 113 -11.45 -3.80 -4.27
CA CYS A 113 -10.91 -4.01 -2.92
C CYS A 113 -10.02 -5.27 -2.85
N LEU A 114 -10.35 -6.32 -3.62
CA LEU A 114 -9.53 -7.54 -3.74
C LEU A 114 -8.24 -7.31 -4.55
N ASN A 115 -8.30 -6.57 -5.66
CA ASN A 115 -7.11 -6.20 -6.43
C ASN A 115 -6.15 -5.33 -5.60
N GLU A 116 -6.68 -4.41 -4.80
CA GLU A 116 -5.87 -3.63 -3.85
C GLU A 116 -5.25 -4.52 -2.78
N LEU A 117 -5.98 -5.51 -2.26
CA LEU A 117 -5.45 -6.47 -1.29
C LEU A 117 -4.30 -7.31 -1.88
N GLU A 118 -4.45 -7.75 -3.13
CA GLU A 118 -3.38 -8.45 -3.87
C GLU A 118 -2.14 -7.55 -3.96
N LYS A 119 -2.31 -6.29 -4.36
CA LYS A 119 -1.18 -5.34 -4.43
C LYS A 119 -0.54 -5.07 -3.08
N ILE A 120 -1.33 -4.92 -2.02
CA ILE A 120 -0.84 -4.79 -0.64
C ILE A 120 0.00 -6.01 -0.25
N LYS A 121 -0.47 -7.21 -0.59
CA LYS A 121 0.26 -8.46 -0.35
C LYS A 121 1.59 -8.50 -1.10
N GLU A 122 1.62 -8.14 -2.38
CA GLU A 122 2.87 -8.05 -3.16
C GLU A 122 3.89 -7.12 -2.50
N CYS A 123 3.47 -5.91 -2.11
CA CYS A 123 4.36 -4.95 -1.45
C CYS A 123 4.86 -5.45 -0.10
N ALA A 124 4.02 -6.15 0.66
CA ALA A 124 4.38 -6.76 1.93
C ALA A 124 5.39 -7.91 1.77
N ASP A 125 5.17 -8.79 0.78
CA ASP A 125 6.06 -9.90 0.47
C ASP A 125 7.45 -9.40 0.00
N LEU A 126 7.53 -8.22 -0.61
CA LEU A 126 8.76 -7.51 -0.97
C LEU A 126 9.40 -6.73 0.21
N GLY A 127 8.78 -6.73 1.39
CA GLY A 127 9.25 -6.00 2.57
C GLY A 127 9.13 -4.47 2.47
N LYS A 128 8.32 -3.95 1.54
CA LYS A 128 8.16 -2.51 1.29
C LYS A 128 7.02 -1.88 2.08
N LEU A 129 6.09 -2.69 2.60
CA LEU A 129 4.85 -2.23 3.22
C LEU A 129 4.52 -3.06 4.47
N VAL A 130 4.23 -2.40 5.59
CA VAL A 130 3.74 -3.07 6.81
C VAL A 130 2.22 -3.19 6.72
N VAL A 131 1.68 -4.40 6.91
CA VAL A 131 0.23 -4.64 6.85
C VAL A 131 -0.34 -4.89 8.25
N ILE A 132 -1.38 -4.14 8.60
CA ILE A 132 -2.13 -4.32 9.84
C ILE A 132 -3.56 -4.75 9.47
N PRO A 133 -3.93 -6.03 9.65
CA PRO A 133 -5.28 -6.49 9.42
C PRO A 133 -6.22 -6.03 10.54
N VAL A 134 -7.38 -5.50 10.19
CA VAL A 134 -8.44 -5.11 11.13
C VAL A 134 -9.71 -5.88 10.79
N PHE A 135 -10.21 -6.65 11.74
CA PHE A 135 -11.42 -7.47 11.56
C PHE A 135 -12.63 -6.73 12.13
N TYR A 136 -13.39 -6.05 11.25
CA TYR A 136 -14.54 -5.25 11.66
C TYR A 136 -15.83 -6.08 11.57
N LYS A 137 -16.32 -6.53 12.73
CA LYS A 137 -17.57 -7.29 12.87
C LYS A 137 -17.63 -8.53 11.97
N VAL A 138 -16.48 -9.19 11.81
CA VAL A 138 -16.33 -10.47 11.13
C VAL A 138 -15.43 -11.36 11.98
N GLU A 139 -15.67 -12.66 11.96
CA GLU A 139 -14.81 -13.62 12.62
C GLU A 139 -13.51 -13.78 11.84
N THR A 140 -12.39 -13.94 12.53
CA THR A 140 -11.08 -14.08 11.87
C THR A 140 -11.00 -15.35 11.02
N ASP A 141 -11.69 -16.41 11.45
CA ASP A 141 -11.69 -17.70 10.76
C ASP A 141 -12.50 -17.65 9.47
N ASP A 142 -13.59 -16.87 9.45
CA ASP A 142 -14.37 -16.61 8.23
C ASP A 142 -13.52 -15.90 7.17
N VAL A 143 -12.67 -14.95 7.59
CA VAL A 143 -11.74 -14.26 6.68
C VAL A 143 -10.62 -15.19 6.20
N LYS A 144 -9.94 -15.89 7.12
CA LYS A 144 -8.80 -16.76 6.79
C LYS A 144 -9.20 -17.95 5.90
N CYS A 145 -10.37 -18.51 6.14
CA CYS A 145 -10.84 -19.70 5.44
C CYS A 145 -11.87 -19.41 4.34
N LEU A 146 -12.18 -18.13 4.07
CA LEU A 146 -13.25 -17.72 3.15
C LEU A 146 -14.57 -18.45 3.43
N LYS A 147 -15.07 -18.31 4.67
CA LYS A 147 -16.30 -18.95 5.16
C LYS A 147 -17.32 -17.92 5.62
N GLY A 148 -18.53 -18.41 5.90
CA GLY A 148 -19.66 -17.61 6.39
C GLY A 148 -20.01 -16.49 5.42
N VAL A 149 -20.63 -15.42 5.95
CA VAL A 149 -21.06 -14.27 5.16
C VAL A 149 -19.91 -13.62 4.38
N PHE A 150 -18.68 -13.71 4.89
CA PHE A 150 -17.50 -13.18 4.21
C PHE A 150 -17.16 -13.98 2.95
N GLY A 151 -17.14 -15.32 3.06
CA GLY A 151 -16.91 -16.24 1.96
C GLY A 151 -18.06 -16.30 0.95
N ASP A 152 -19.33 -16.24 1.41
CA ASP A 152 -20.51 -16.34 0.56
C ASP A 152 -20.61 -15.21 -0.49
N LYS A 153 -19.91 -14.09 -0.24
CA LYS A 153 -19.85 -12.92 -1.12
C LYS A 153 -18.63 -12.91 -2.03
N PHE A 154 -17.73 -13.85 -1.83
CA PHE A 154 -16.61 -14.11 -2.70
C PHE A 154 -17.09 -14.95 -3.89
N TRP A 155 -16.74 -14.54 -5.11
CA TRP A 155 -17.29 -15.09 -6.36
C TRP A 155 -16.20 -15.65 -7.26
#